data_AF-A0A6N9P7W3-F1
#
_entry.id   AF-A0A6N9P7W3-F1
#
_cell.length_a   1.000
_cell.length_b   1.000
_cell.length_c   1.000
_cell.angle_alpha   90.00
_cell.angle_beta   90.00
_cell.angle_gamma   90.00
#
_symmetry.space_group_name_H-M   'P 1'
#
loop_
_entity.id
_entity.type
_entity.pdbx_description
1 polymer ?
#
loop_
_entity_poly.entity_id
_entity_poly.type
_entity_poly.pdbx_seq_one_letter_code
_entity_poly.pdbx_strand_id
1 'polypeptide(L)'
;MKMALQGNTLRIKDADNVQFTVIKSWNKMRWVKKLQELQGTADLELLDRLAGLVRLPPDVDRRRQELRTVQDAVDRQRVADHPAPLYDFPVKMPLYEHQVRGANMALITFGWVPPENQTNDRSVRA
;
A
#
# COMPACT_ATOMS: atom_id res chain seq x y z
N MET A 1 20.54 -10.71 7.49
CA MET A 1 19.55 -10.41 6.43
C MET A 1 19.73 -8.98 5.93
N LYS A 2 19.82 -8.80 4.61
CA LYS A 2 19.86 -7.50 3.95
C LYS A 2 18.67 -7.39 3.01
N MET A 3 18.01 -6.24 2.98
CA MET A 3 16.87 -5.98 2.12
C MET A 3 17.14 -4.75 1.26
N ALA A 4 16.72 -4.81 0.01
CA ALA A 4 16.76 -3.68 -0.90
C ALA A 4 15.44 -3.60 -1.68
N LEU A 5 14.95 -2.39 -1.86
CA LEU A 5 13.78 -2.10 -2.69
C LEU A 5 14.26 -1.61 -4.06
N GLN A 6 13.80 -2.25 -5.13
CA GLN A 6 14.07 -1.87 -6.51
C GLN A 6 12.73 -1.68 -7.23
N GLY A 7 12.29 -0.42 -7.36
CA GLY A 7 10.93 -0.12 -7.81
C GLY A 7 9.90 -0.74 -6.84
N ASN A 8 9.05 -1.63 -7.34
CA ASN A 8 8.08 -2.36 -6.52
C ASN A 8 8.56 -3.76 -6.11
N THR A 9 9.81 -4.12 -6.42
CA THR A 9 10.38 -5.44 -6.11
C THR A 9 11.25 -5.37 -4.87
N LEU A 10 10.92 -6.17 -3.86
CA LEU A 10 11.73 -6.40 -2.68
C LEU A 10 12.72 -7.53 -2.94
N ARG A 11 14.00 -7.30 -2.62
CA ARG A 11 15.09 -8.26 -2.73
C ARG A 11 15.69 -8.52 -1.35
N ILE A 12 15.81 -9.78 -0.96
CA ILE A 12 16.34 -10.18 0.35
C ILE A 12 17.54 -11.12 0.15
N LYS A 13 18.66 -10.78 0.79
CA LYS A 13 19.90 -11.56 0.86
C LYS A 13 20.28 -11.88 2.30
N ASP A 14 21.20 -12.84 2.46
CA ASP A 14 21.82 -13.19 3.75
C ASP A 14 20.77 -13.52 4.85
N ALA A 15 19.67 -14.19 4.46
CA ALA A 15 18.70 -14.73 5.40
C ALA A 15 19.23 -16.06 5.95
N ASP A 16 19.11 -16.30 7.26
CA ASP A 16 19.46 -17.60 7.83
C ASP A 16 18.46 -18.70 7.38
N ASN A 17 18.79 -19.97 7.63
CA ASN A 17 17.95 -21.09 7.17
C ASN A 17 16.52 -21.07 7.75
N VAL A 18 16.34 -20.57 8.98
CA VAL A 18 15.03 -20.50 9.63
C VAL A 18 14.21 -19.39 8.99
N GLN A 19 14.77 -18.18 8.91
CA GLN A 19 14.18 -17.02 8.23
C GLN A 19 13.86 -17.35 6.77
N PHE A 20 14.77 -18.00 6.06
CA PHE A 20 14.58 -18.40 4.67
C PHE A 20 13.37 -19.34 4.52
N THR A 21 13.26 -20.34 5.39
CA THR A 21 12.15 -21.29 5.37
C THR A 21 10.82 -20.62 5.69
N VAL A 22 10.79 -19.72 6.69
CA VAL A 22 9.60 -18.95 7.08
C VAL A 22 9.17 -18.00 5.96
N ILE A 23 10.10 -17.23 5.39
CA ILE A 23 9.76 -16.27 4.32
C ILE A 23 9.26 -17.00 3.07
N LYS A 24 9.85 -18.16 2.75
CA LYS A 24 9.43 -18.98 1.61
C LYS A 24 8.05 -19.60 1.81
N SER A 25 7.66 -19.95 3.05
CA SER A 25 6.35 -20.55 3.32
C SER A 25 5.18 -19.60 3.07
N TRP A 26 5.42 -18.29 3.05
CA TRP A 26 4.40 -17.29 2.71
C TRP A 26 4.00 -17.28 1.23
N ASN A 27 4.76 -17.95 0.35
CA ASN A 27 4.50 -18.03 -1.09
C ASN A 27 4.37 -16.67 -1.81
N LYS A 28 5.00 -15.61 -1.26
CA LYS A 28 5.06 -14.26 -1.85
C LYS A 28 6.39 -13.92 -2.50
N MET A 29 7.39 -14.78 -2.34
CA MET A 29 8.74 -14.55 -2.83
C MET A 29 9.26 -15.75 -3.59
N ARG A 30 9.99 -15.48 -4.67
CA ARG A 30 10.68 -16.46 -5.50
C ARG A 30 12.17 -16.46 -5.16
N TRP A 31 12.74 -17.65 -4.99
CA TRP A 31 14.20 -17.80 -4.89
C TRP A 31 14.87 -17.69 -6.25
N VAL A 32 15.81 -16.78 -6.38
CA VAL A 32 16.62 -16.58 -7.59
C VAL A 32 18.01 -17.17 -7.36
N LYS A 33 18.20 -18.43 -7.79
CA LYS A 33 19.45 -19.19 -7.58
C LYS A 33 20.70 -18.45 -8.06
N LYS A 34 20.65 -17.79 -9.22
CA LYS A 34 21.79 -17.08 -9.83
C LYS A 34 22.33 -15.94 -8.95
N LEU A 35 21.44 -15.26 -8.22
CA LEU A 35 21.77 -14.10 -7.41
C LEU A 35 21.81 -14.41 -5.91
N GLN A 36 21.44 -15.64 -5.55
CA GLN A 36 21.24 -16.13 -4.18
C GLN A 36 20.41 -15.17 -3.33
N GLU A 37 19.23 -14.81 -3.83
CA GLU A 37 18.31 -13.89 -3.15
C GLU A 37 16.85 -14.28 -3.34
N LEU A 38 16.01 -13.87 -2.39
CA LEU A 38 14.56 -13.92 -2.50
C LEU A 38 14.07 -12.62 -3.16
N GLN A 39 13.23 -12.74 -4.17
CA GLN A 39 12.59 -11.61 -4.85
C GLN A 39 11.07 -11.72 -4.78
N GLY A 40 10.38 -10.63 -4.47
CA GLY A 40 8.91 -10.59 -4.44
C GLY A 40 8.40 -9.17 -4.60
N THR A 41 7.09 -9.03 -4.82
CA THR A 41 6.45 -7.72 -4.83
C THR A 41 6.44 -7.15 -3.40
N ALA A 42 6.82 -5.89 -3.23
CA ALA A 42 6.77 -5.18 -1.96
C ALA A 42 5.32 -4.80 -1.61
N ASP A 43 4.47 -5.79 -1.40
CA ASP A 43 3.08 -5.61 -0.96
C ASP A 43 2.99 -5.42 0.57
N LEU A 44 1.90 -4.80 1.03
CA LEU A 44 1.74 -4.43 2.44
C LEU A 44 1.82 -5.64 3.37
N GLU A 45 1.18 -6.75 2.98
CA GLU A 45 1.16 -7.98 3.77
C GLU A 45 2.56 -8.60 3.93
N LEU A 46 3.35 -8.65 2.86
CA LEU A 46 4.74 -9.11 2.91
C LEU A 46 5.56 -8.24 3.85
N LEU A 47 5.43 -6.92 3.71
CA LEU A 47 6.19 -5.97 4.52
C LEU A 47 5.79 -6.02 6.00
N ASP A 48 4.51 -6.22 6.32
CA ASP A 48 4.05 -6.42 7.69
C ASP A 48 4.61 -7.68 8.32
N ARG A 49 4.56 -8.81 7.59
CA ARG A 49 5.14 -10.07 8.07
C ARG A 49 6.65 -9.94 8.32
N LEU A 50 7.36 -9.24 7.44
CA LEU A 50 8.79 -8.98 7.61
C LEU A 50 9.07 -8.07 8.80
N ALA A 51 8.27 -7.02 9.01
CA ALA A 51 8.39 -6.14 10.17
C ALA A 51 8.19 -6.87 11.51
N GLY A 52 7.39 -7.95 11.51
CA GLY A 52 7.22 -8.83 12.67
C GLY A 52 8.42 -9.73 12.96
N LEU A 53 9.27 -10.01 11.96
CA LEU A 53 10.47 -10.85 12.13
C LEU A 53 11.73 -10.03 12.43
N VAL A 54 11.89 -8.88 11.77
CA VAL A 54 13.10 -8.07 11.82
C VAL A 54 12.78 -6.58 11.74
N ARG A 55 13.70 -5.75 12.23
CA ARG A 55 13.63 -4.31 11.96
C ARG A 55 13.91 -4.05 10.48
N LEU A 56 12.95 -3.46 9.79
CA LEU A 56 13.06 -3.13 8.37
C LEU A 56 14.08 -1.99 8.15
N PRO A 57 14.85 -2.02 7.04
CA PRO A 57 15.63 -0.87 6.63
C PRO A 57 14.74 0.36 6.34
N PRO A 58 15.25 1.60 6.51
CA PRO A 58 14.45 2.81 6.40
C PRO A 58 13.64 2.94 5.10
N ASP A 59 14.25 2.63 3.94
CA ASP A 59 13.57 2.72 2.66
C ASP A 59 12.41 1.73 2.50
N VAL A 60 12.57 0.52 3.08
CA VAL A 60 11.55 -0.54 3.04
C VAL A 60 10.42 -0.22 4.01
N ASP A 61 10.75 0.29 5.20
CA ASP A 61 9.74 0.71 6.18
C ASP A 61 8.95 1.93 5.69
N ARG A 62 9.60 2.89 5.04
CA ARG A 62 8.89 4.01 4.39
C ARG A 62 7.86 3.49 3.38
N ARG A 63 8.25 2.56 2.49
CA ARG A 63 7.31 1.95 1.53
C ARG A 63 6.14 1.27 2.23
N ARG A 64 6.40 0.55 3.33
CA ARG A 64 5.35 -0.09 4.14
C ARG A 64 4.38 0.96 4.71
N GLN A 65 4.91 2.05 5.26
CA GLN A 65 4.12 3.15 5.81
C GLN A 65 3.26 3.82 4.73
N GLU A 66 3.82 4.13 3.55
CA GLU A 66 3.07 4.67 2.41
C GLU A 66 1.89 3.77 2.02
N LEU A 67 2.13 2.45 1.88
CA LEU A 67 1.09 1.49 1.55
C LEU A 67 0.02 1.39 2.66
N ARG A 68 0.43 1.45 3.93
CA ARG A 68 -0.49 1.47 5.06
C ARG A 68 -1.38 2.73 5.02
N THR A 69 -0.79 3.90 4.80
CA THR A 69 -1.53 5.16 4.73
C THR A 69 -2.58 5.15 3.62
N VAL A 70 -2.24 4.58 2.45
CA VAL A 70 -3.20 4.39 1.35
C VAL A 70 -4.30 3.40 1.74
N GLN A 71 -3.95 2.29 2.38
CA GLN A 71 -4.93 1.28 2.83
C GLN A 71 -5.92 1.88 3.85
N ASP A 72 -5.41 2.57 4.87
CA ASP A 72 -6.23 3.20 5.92
C ASP A 72 -7.15 4.28 5.31
N ALA A 73 -6.66 5.01 4.31
CA ALA A 73 -7.43 5.98 3.55
C ALA A 73 -8.61 5.35 2.79
N VAL A 74 -8.35 4.23 2.12
CA VAL A 74 -9.39 3.46 1.43
C VAL A 74 -10.41 2.90 2.43
N ASP A 75 -9.94 2.40 3.57
CA ASP A 75 -10.81 1.82 4.59
C ASP A 75 -11.72 2.87 5.23
N ARG A 76 -11.25 4.11 5.43
CA ARG A 76 -12.11 5.25 5.81
C ARG A 76 -13.24 5.48 4.82
N GLN A 77 -12.96 5.44 3.53
CA GLN A 77 -14.00 5.56 2.49
C GLN A 77 -14.97 4.38 2.52
N ARG A 78 -14.52 3.16 2.82
CA ARG A 78 -15.42 1.99 2.91
C ARG A 78 -16.47 2.11 4.00
N VAL A 79 -16.12 2.73 5.13
CA VAL A 79 -16.99 2.81 6.31
C VAL A 79 -17.76 4.12 6.45
N ALA A 80 -17.44 5.16 5.66
CA ALA A 80 -18.12 6.46 5.74
C ALA A 80 -19.60 6.36 5.35
N ASP A 81 -20.54 6.86 6.17
CA ASP A 81 -21.97 6.73 5.83
C ASP A 81 -22.32 7.49 4.53
N HIS A 82 -21.96 8.78 4.46
CA HIS A 82 -22.23 9.66 3.33
C HIS A 82 -20.91 10.22 2.75
N PRO A 83 -20.22 9.49 1.85
CA PRO A 83 -18.94 9.94 1.31
C PRO A 83 -19.12 11.12 0.35
N ALA A 84 -18.39 12.21 0.60
CA ALA A 84 -18.33 13.33 -0.33
C ALA A 84 -17.38 13.03 -1.50
N PRO A 85 -17.69 13.47 -2.74
CA PRO A 85 -16.78 13.35 -3.88
C PRO A 85 -15.43 14.03 -3.62
N LEU A 86 -14.33 13.32 -3.86
CA LEU A 86 -12.97 13.88 -3.79
C LEU A 86 -12.57 14.66 -5.06
N TYR A 87 -13.36 14.53 -6.12
CA TYR A 87 -13.15 15.18 -7.41
C TYR A 87 -14.50 15.59 -8.01
N ASP A 88 -14.49 16.59 -8.87
CA ASP A 88 -15.67 17.00 -9.63
C ASP A 88 -15.85 16.07 -10.84
N PHE A 89 -16.67 15.04 -10.67
CA PHE A 89 -16.86 14.02 -11.70
C PHE A 89 -17.67 14.59 -12.88
N PRO A 90 -17.20 14.45 -14.14
CA PRO A 90 -17.84 15.05 -15.31
C PRO A 90 -19.07 14.24 -15.76
N VAL A 91 -20.10 14.19 -14.91
CA VAL A 91 -21.35 13.48 -15.15
C VAL A 91 -22.53 14.43 -15.07
N LYS A 92 -23.56 14.17 -15.88
CA LYS A 92 -24.74 15.04 -15.95
C LYS A 92 -25.64 14.95 -14.71
N MET A 93 -25.71 13.76 -14.10
CA MET A 93 -26.54 13.48 -12.92
C MET A 93 -25.65 13.28 -11.69
N PRO A 94 -26.10 13.65 -10.48
CA PRO A 94 -25.37 13.35 -9.25
C PRO A 94 -25.13 11.85 -9.10
N LEU A 95 -23.91 11.49 -8.69
CA LEU A 95 -23.56 10.09 -8.40
C LEU A 95 -24.26 9.60 -7.13
N TYR A 96 -24.66 8.34 -7.13
CA TYR A 96 -25.11 7.66 -5.92
C TYR A 96 -23.94 7.45 -4.95
N GLU A 97 -24.22 7.35 -3.66
CA GLU A 97 -23.21 7.24 -2.60
C GLU A 97 -22.23 6.08 -2.80
N HIS A 98 -22.72 4.91 -3.22
CA HIS A 98 -21.87 3.76 -3.51
C HIS A 98 -20.93 4.00 -4.70
N GLN A 99 -21.35 4.81 -5.68
CA GLN A 99 -20.52 5.20 -6.83
C GLN A 99 -19.46 6.21 -6.41
N VAL A 100 -19.82 7.20 -5.60
CA VAL A 100 -18.87 8.17 -5.02
C VAL A 100 -17.81 7.43 -4.20
N ARG A 101 -18.23 6.48 -3.36
CA ARG A 101 -17.36 5.62 -2.57
C ARG A 101 -16.35 4.87 -3.44
N GLY A 102 -16.84 4.16 -4.47
CA GLY A 102 -15.98 3.42 -5.39
C GLY A 102 -15.00 4.33 -6.14
N ALA A 103 -15.47 5.48 -6.60
CA ALA A 103 -14.64 6.45 -7.31
C ALA A 103 -13.56 7.05 -6.40
N ASN A 104 -13.91 7.45 -5.18
CA ASN A 104 -12.96 7.94 -4.18
C ASN A 104 -11.88 6.89 -3.85
N MET A 105 -12.29 5.64 -3.62
CA MET A 105 -11.35 4.54 -3.35
C MET A 105 -10.39 4.31 -4.52
N ALA A 106 -10.88 4.39 -5.77
CA ALA A 106 -10.04 4.26 -6.95
C ALA A 106 -9.03 5.43 -7.06
N LEU A 107 -9.49 6.67 -6.88
CA LEU A 107 -8.63 7.86 -6.90
C LEU A 107 -7.49 7.77 -5.87
N ILE A 108 -7.78 7.28 -4.66
CA ILE A 108 -6.77 7.07 -3.62
C ILE A 108 -5.81 5.94 -4.00
N THR A 109 -6.35 4.78 -4.41
CA THR A 109 -5.55 3.58 -4.71
C THR A 109 -4.57 3.80 -5.85
N PHE A 110 -5.00 4.53 -6.88
CA PHE A 110 -4.17 4.85 -8.05
C PHE A 110 -3.30 6.10 -7.86
N GLY A 111 -3.36 6.76 -6.69
CA GLY A 111 -2.50 7.91 -6.37
C GLY A 111 -2.90 9.24 -7.03
N TRP A 112 -4.14 9.37 -7.49
CA TRP A 112 -4.66 10.62 -8.08
C TRP A 112 -5.08 11.63 -7.01
N VAL A 113 -5.45 11.15 -5.82
CA VAL A 113 -5.73 11.99 -4.65
C VAL A 113 -4.86 11.49 -3.49
N PRO A 114 -4.11 12.38 -2.83
CA PRO A 114 -3.29 11.98 -1.70
C PRO A 114 -4.19 11.54 -0.52
N PRO A 115 -3.77 10.54 0.26
CA PRO A 115 -4.57 9.99 1.36
C PRO A 115 -4.83 10.99 2.50
N GLU A 116 -4.11 12.11 2.54
CA GLU A 116 -4.23 13.18 3.55
C GLU A 116 -5.37 14.17 3.24
N ASN A 117 -5.77 14.31 1.98
CA ASN A 117 -6.78 15.29 1.53
C ASN A 117 -8.23 14.80 1.72
N GLN A 118 -8.47 13.88 2.66
CA GLN A 118 -9.82 13.39 2.97
C GLN A 118 -10.61 14.33 3.89
N THR A 119 -9.93 15.30 4.49
CA THR A 119 -10.55 16.34 5.31
C THR A 119 -11.04 17.45 4.40
N ASN A 120 -12.29 17.36 3.96
CA ASN A 120 -12.94 18.43 3.20
C ASN A 120 -13.31 19.56 4.17
N ASP A 121 -12.32 20.35 4.61
CA ASP A 121 -12.61 21.70 5.07
C ASP A 121 -12.92 22.54 3.83
N ARG A 122 -14.21 22.80 3.61
CA ARG A 122 -14.71 23.66 2.53
C ARG A 122 -14.40 25.15 2.75
N SER A 123 -13.49 25.52 3.68
CA SER A 123 -13.16 26.93 3.94
C SER A 123 -12.10 27.55 3.01
N VAL A 124 -11.47 26.78 2.11
CA VAL A 124 -10.38 27.33 1.26
C VAL A 124 -10.61 27.07 -0.23
N ARG A 125 -11.69 27.61 -0.78
CA ARG A 125 -11.72 28.08 -2.17
C ARG A 125 -12.55 29.37 -2.22
N ALA A 126 -11.85 30.45 -2.55
CA ALA A 126 -12.33 31.82 -2.66
C ALA A 126 -13.43 32.00 -3.71
#